data_AF-R9SJN9-F1
#
_entry.id   AF-R9SJN9-F1
#
_cell.length_a   1.000
_cell.length_b   1.000
_cell.length_c   1.000
_cell.angle_alpha   90.00
_cell.angle_beta   90.00
_cell.angle_gamma   90.00
#
_symmetry.space_group_name_H-M   'P 1'
#
loop_
_entity.id
_entity.type
_entity.pdbx_description
1 polymer ?
#
loop_
_entity_poly.entity_id
_entity_poly.type
_entity_poly.pdbx_seq_one_letter_code
_entity_poly.pdbx_strand_id
1 'polypeptide(L)'
;MATSRNILIQEISQLLTTEGFQTSNVYEQSCFDMVARRKLLILLMKVLVNIDSVNETHVNEIKKISEVFLGSPLLVGLKTRNRPLEDDVVYERHGIPAVSLGTFKNMIIYNEYPEVLANRGGYFVNINGKLLREYREEYSLSLKDLADLAHVSRETIYNYENGKVKANIETAIMLEDVLNTKITFDIDIFEPYQNQEEITTDKNNDLAKLGFGVVNTSKTPFDALAKLKDTSQNESPLIANLEKNRNTKTLKKMAIPLKDLSLITSSDSFFVINNEKFKESIDGIPVIKSWELKEADNSSEFIKMVKERKDT
;
A
#
# COMPACT_ATOMS: atom_id res chain seq x y z
N MET A 1 22.10 12.59 17.46
CA MET A 1 22.74 11.81 16.37
C MET A 1 21.81 11.87 15.17
N ALA A 2 22.30 12.04 13.95
CA ALA A 2 21.44 11.97 12.77
C ALA A 2 20.87 10.55 12.67
N THR A 3 19.56 10.38 12.89
CA THR A 3 18.90 9.09 12.77
C THR A 3 19.07 8.59 11.34
N SER A 4 19.79 7.49 11.18
CA SER A 4 20.02 6.91 9.87
C SER A 4 18.77 6.16 9.42
N ARG A 5 18.55 6.10 8.12
CA ARG A 5 17.44 5.36 7.53
C ARG A 5 17.39 3.89 7.98
N ASN A 6 18.55 3.28 8.19
CA ASN A 6 18.64 1.88 8.62
C ASN A 6 18.16 1.69 10.05
N ILE A 7 18.45 2.65 10.95
CA ILE A 7 17.92 2.63 12.32
C ILE A 7 16.40 2.71 12.29
N LEU A 8 15.84 3.60 11.45
CA LEU A 8 14.38 3.74 11.30
C LEU A 8 13.73 2.44 10.79
N ILE A 9 14.34 1.78 9.81
CA ILE A 9 13.89 0.47 9.30
C ILE A 9 13.90 -0.59 10.41
N GLN A 10 14.98 -0.65 11.19
CA GLN A 10 15.10 -1.61 12.31
C GLN A 10 14.04 -1.36 13.38
N GLU A 11 13.81 -0.10 13.73
CA GLU A 11 12.81 0.29 14.73
C GLU A 11 11.39 -0.06 14.27
N ILE A 12 11.05 0.22 13.00
CA ILE A 12 9.76 -0.17 12.40
C ILE A 12 9.61 -1.70 12.39
N SER A 13 10.64 -2.43 11.98
CA SER A 13 10.59 -3.89 11.96
C SER A 13 10.38 -4.48 13.35
N GLN A 14 11.11 -3.98 14.36
CA GLN A 14 10.99 -4.46 15.73
C GLN A 14 9.60 -4.15 16.31
N LEU A 15 9.09 -2.94 16.08
CA LEU A 15 7.73 -2.55 16.45
C LEU A 15 6.70 -3.53 15.88
N LEU A 16 6.75 -3.76 14.56
CA LEU A 16 5.80 -4.63 13.87
C LEU A 16 5.86 -6.07 14.38
N THR A 17 7.07 -6.64 14.54
CA THR A 17 7.22 -8.01 15.08
C THR A 17 6.70 -8.11 16.52
N THR A 18 6.93 -7.09 17.35
CA THR A 18 6.43 -7.05 18.74
C THR A 18 4.90 -7.02 18.78
N GLU A 19 4.28 -6.27 17.86
CA GLU A 19 2.82 -6.12 17.74
C GLU A 19 2.16 -7.19 16.84
N GLY A 20 2.84 -8.33 16.66
CA GLY A 20 2.29 -9.55 16.06
C GLY A 20 2.23 -9.57 14.53
N PHE A 21 2.96 -8.70 13.84
CA PHE A 21 3.11 -8.76 12.39
C PHE A 21 4.19 -9.78 11.98
N GLN A 22 3.92 -10.48 10.88
CA GLN A 22 4.97 -11.13 10.09
C GLN A 22 5.62 -10.08 9.20
N THR A 23 6.94 -9.97 9.22
CA THR A 23 7.70 -8.96 8.45
C THR A 23 8.66 -9.61 7.48
N SER A 24 8.83 -8.99 6.31
CA SER A 24 9.80 -9.44 5.31
C SER A 24 11.22 -9.07 5.69
N ASN A 25 12.16 -9.63 4.96
CA ASN A 25 13.49 -9.07 4.83
C ASN A 25 13.44 -7.62 4.33
N VAL A 26 14.53 -6.90 4.56
CA VAL A 26 14.69 -5.53 4.07
C VAL A 26 15.21 -5.57 2.63
N TYR A 27 14.52 -4.85 1.74
CA TYR A 27 14.84 -4.80 0.32
C TYR A 27 15.51 -3.49 -0.07
N GLU A 28 16.81 -3.54 -0.29
CA GLU A 28 17.55 -2.39 -0.80
C GLU A 28 17.21 -2.14 -2.28
N GLN A 29 17.23 -0.86 -2.68
CA GLN A 29 16.99 -0.42 -4.07
C GLN A 29 15.62 -0.78 -4.67
N SER A 30 14.67 -1.23 -3.85
CA SER A 30 13.30 -1.51 -4.27
C SER A 30 12.35 -0.30 -4.07
N CYS A 31 11.17 -0.34 -4.70
CA CYS A 31 10.09 0.62 -4.54
C CYS A 31 9.41 0.56 -3.17
N PHE A 32 9.62 -0.52 -2.41
CA PHE A 32 9.33 -0.65 -0.99
C PHE A 32 10.58 -1.18 -0.27
N ASP A 33 10.63 -1.05 1.06
CA ASP A 33 11.73 -1.57 1.87
C ASP A 33 11.35 -2.81 2.64
N MET A 34 10.08 -2.94 3.01
CA MET A 34 9.56 -4.10 3.71
C MET A 34 8.07 -4.27 3.44
N VAL A 35 7.63 -5.51 3.57
CA VAL A 35 6.22 -5.89 3.61
C VAL A 35 5.94 -6.46 4.99
N ALA A 36 4.82 -6.06 5.59
CA ALA A 36 4.37 -6.60 6.85
C ALA A 36 2.93 -7.10 6.73
N ARG A 37 2.60 -8.16 7.45
CA ARG A 37 1.26 -8.73 7.45
C ARG A 37 0.76 -9.04 8.85
N ARG A 38 -0.49 -8.71 9.12
CA ARG A 38 -1.25 -9.15 10.30
C ARG A 38 -2.65 -9.56 9.86
N LYS A 39 -2.94 -10.87 9.90
CA LYS A 39 -4.19 -11.45 9.37
C LYS A 39 -4.39 -11.08 7.89
N LEU A 40 -5.40 -10.27 7.57
CA LEU A 40 -5.71 -9.79 6.21
C LEU A 40 -5.04 -8.46 5.87
N LEU A 41 -4.52 -7.73 6.87
CA LEU A 41 -3.82 -6.47 6.64
C LEU A 41 -2.43 -6.77 6.08
N ILE A 42 -2.11 -6.22 4.91
CA ILE A 42 -0.79 -6.24 4.29
C ILE A 42 -0.32 -4.79 4.12
N LEU A 43 0.83 -4.44 4.69
CA LEU A 43 1.44 -3.12 4.57
C LEU A 43 2.67 -3.21 3.67
N LEU A 44 2.70 -2.40 2.62
CA LEU A 44 3.88 -2.23 1.78
C LEU A 44 4.53 -0.89 2.12
N MET A 45 5.65 -0.94 2.83
CA MET A 45 6.24 0.26 3.42
C MET A 45 7.51 0.69 2.71
N LYS A 46 7.61 1.99 2.44
CA LYS A 46 8.85 2.64 2.04
C LYS A 46 9.32 3.60 3.13
N VAL A 47 10.54 3.42 3.59
CA VAL A 47 11.14 4.17 4.68
C VAL A 47 12.12 5.20 4.15
N LEU A 48 11.93 6.47 4.54
CA LEU A 48 12.66 7.61 4.01
C LEU A 48 13.05 8.58 5.12
N VAL A 49 14.27 9.12 5.10
CA VAL A 49 14.60 10.25 6.00
C VAL A 49 13.81 11.48 5.58
N ASN A 50 13.76 11.78 4.28
CA ASN A 50 12.97 12.85 3.70
C ASN A 50 11.90 12.28 2.77
N ILE A 51 10.62 12.45 3.07
CA ILE A 51 9.53 11.91 2.23
C ILE A 51 9.47 12.60 0.85
N ASP A 52 9.99 13.82 0.71
CA ASP A 52 10.07 14.56 -0.57
C ASP A 52 11.14 14.02 -1.53
N SER A 53 11.95 13.05 -1.10
CA SER A 53 12.94 12.39 -1.95
C SER A 53 12.39 11.11 -2.59
N VAL A 54 11.13 10.75 -2.35
CA VAL A 54 10.52 9.59 -2.97
C VAL A 54 10.45 9.78 -4.49
N ASN A 55 10.75 8.73 -5.25
CA ASN A 55 10.68 8.76 -6.69
C ASN A 55 9.27 8.37 -7.15
N GLU A 56 8.62 9.19 -7.95
CA GLU A 56 7.28 8.94 -8.50
C GLU A 56 7.16 7.58 -9.20
N THR A 57 8.18 7.15 -9.93
CA THR A 57 8.19 5.82 -10.57
C THR A 57 8.12 4.69 -9.54
N HIS A 58 8.82 4.84 -8.40
CA HIS A 58 8.73 3.88 -7.30
C HIS A 58 7.34 3.92 -6.65
N VAL A 59 6.76 5.12 -6.48
CA VAL A 59 5.41 5.29 -5.91
C VAL A 59 4.35 4.64 -6.81
N ASN A 60 4.44 4.82 -8.12
CA ASN A 60 3.51 4.19 -9.05
C ASN A 60 3.68 2.66 -9.08
N GLU A 61 4.91 2.17 -8.91
CA GLU A 61 5.17 0.72 -8.87
C GLU A 61 4.65 0.07 -7.57
N ILE A 62 4.89 0.68 -6.40
CA ILE A 62 4.35 0.18 -5.13
C ILE A 62 2.81 0.19 -5.12
N LYS A 63 2.15 1.18 -5.76
CA LYS A 63 0.68 1.19 -5.94
C LYS A 63 0.17 -0.04 -6.68
N LYS A 64 0.76 -0.34 -7.85
CA LYS A 64 0.36 -1.51 -8.66
C LYS A 64 0.56 -2.82 -7.91
N ILE A 65 1.66 -2.94 -7.17
CA ILE A 65 1.96 -4.11 -6.35
C ILE A 65 0.95 -4.23 -5.20
N SER A 66 0.63 -3.12 -4.56
CA SER A 66 -0.34 -3.05 -3.46
C SER A 66 -1.73 -3.46 -3.93
N GLU A 67 -2.15 -3.04 -5.13
CA GLU A 67 -3.41 -3.46 -5.74
C GLU A 67 -3.46 -4.98 -6.04
N VAL A 68 -2.32 -5.59 -6.36
CA VAL A 68 -2.24 -7.03 -6.61
C VAL A 68 -2.35 -7.82 -5.31
N PHE A 69 -1.67 -7.37 -4.26
CA PHE A 69 -1.67 -8.07 -2.97
C PHE A 69 -2.80 -7.63 -2.03
N LEU A 70 -3.71 -6.76 -2.48
CA LEU A 70 -4.73 -6.13 -1.62
C LEU A 70 -4.10 -5.48 -0.37
N GLY A 71 -2.92 -4.89 -0.55
CA GLY A 71 -2.14 -4.26 0.50
C GLY A 71 -2.26 -2.74 0.50
N SER A 72 -1.79 -2.13 1.57
CA SER A 72 -1.84 -0.70 1.84
C SER A 72 -0.43 -0.14 1.70
N PRO A 73 -0.15 0.69 0.68
CA PRO A 73 1.15 1.31 0.54
C PRO A 73 1.28 2.48 1.52
N LEU A 74 2.43 2.57 2.17
CA LEU A 74 2.68 3.62 3.16
C LEU A 74 4.12 4.12 3.10
N LEU A 75 4.30 5.43 3.21
CA LEU A 75 5.61 6.01 3.47
C LEU A 75 5.75 6.29 4.97
N VAL A 76 6.85 5.84 5.57
CA VAL A 76 7.21 6.23 6.94
C VAL A 76 8.49 7.03 6.88
N GLY A 77 8.49 8.22 7.48
CA GLY A 77 9.68 9.06 7.44
C GLY A 77 9.85 10.00 8.62
N LEU A 78 10.90 10.83 8.56
CA LEU A 78 11.26 11.74 9.64
C LEU A 78 10.93 13.19 9.33
N LYS A 79 11.05 13.59 8.06
CA LYS A 79 10.87 14.99 7.67
C LYS A 79 10.42 15.17 6.22
N THR A 80 9.96 16.37 5.94
CA THR A 80 9.96 16.98 4.60
C THR A 80 11.31 17.69 4.36
N ARG A 81 11.46 18.38 3.22
CA ARG A 81 12.62 19.24 2.94
C ARG A 81 12.83 20.32 4.01
N ASN A 82 11.74 20.87 4.54
CA ASN A 82 11.77 22.11 5.31
C ASN A 82 11.58 21.90 6.81
N ARG A 83 10.89 20.83 7.22
CA ARG A 83 10.51 20.59 8.62
C ARG A 83 10.34 19.10 8.92
N PRO A 84 10.48 18.68 10.18
CA PRO A 84 10.04 17.36 10.65
C PRO A 84 8.60 17.06 10.25
N LEU A 85 8.25 15.77 10.17
CA LEU A 85 6.85 15.38 10.09
C LEU A 85 6.24 15.58 11.48
N GLU A 86 5.09 16.23 11.52
CA GLU A 86 4.28 16.31 12.75
C GLU A 86 3.67 14.94 13.02
N ASP A 87 3.54 14.60 14.31
CA ASP A 87 2.75 13.45 14.73
C ASP A 87 1.26 13.71 14.50
N ASP A 88 0.48 12.64 14.42
CA ASP A 88 -0.96 12.65 14.09
C ASP A 88 -1.37 13.38 12.79
N VAL A 89 -0.41 13.60 11.88
CA VAL A 89 -0.65 14.18 10.55
C VAL A 89 -0.29 13.21 9.43
N VAL A 90 -1.21 13.07 8.47
CA VAL A 90 -1.00 12.37 7.20
C VAL A 90 -0.55 13.36 6.12
N TYR A 91 0.62 13.10 5.56
CA TYR A 91 1.13 13.75 4.36
C TYR A 91 0.82 12.86 3.15
N GLU A 92 0.86 13.42 1.94
CA GLU A 92 0.67 12.65 0.71
C GLU A 92 1.81 12.88 -0.27
N ARG A 93 2.37 11.81 -0.85
CA ARG A 93 3.31 11.93 -1.98
C ARG A 93 2.88 11.03 -3.13
N HIS A 94 2.58 11.67 -4.26
CA HIS A 94 2.09 11.02 -5.47
C HIS A 94 0.90 10.08 -5.18
N GLY A 95 -0.05 10.49 -4.32
CA GLY A 95 -1.23 9.70 -3.96
C GLY A 95 -0.97 8.49 -3.06
N ILE A 96 0.10 8.47 -2.27
CA ILE A 96 0.31 7.50 -1.17
C ILE A 96 0.44 8.27 0.16
N PRO A 97 -0.19 7.79 1.24
CA PRO A 97 -0.05 8.38 2.57
C PRO A 97 1.39 8.28 3.08
N ALA A 98 1.80 9.29 3.83
CA ALA A 98 3.11 9.41 4.44
C ALA A 98 2.95 9.92 5.88
N VAL A 99 3.54 9.22 6.85
CA VAL A 99 3.40 9.55 8.27
C VAL A 99 4.76 9.56 8.98
N SER A 100 4.79 10.20 10.14
CA SER A 100 5.94 10.11 11.05
C SER A 100 6.03 8.70 11.66
N LEU A 101 7.18 8.39 12.26
CA LEU A 101 7.30 7.19 13.08
C LEU A 101 6.38 7.23 14.31
N GLY A 102 6.13 8.41 14.89
CA GLY A 102 5.26 8.58 16.05
C GLY A 102 3.82 8.20 15.73
N THR A 103 3.25 8.78 14.67
CA THR A 103 1.93 8.41 14.16
C THR A 103 1.85 6.92 13.84
N PHE A 104 2.86 6.36 13.16
CA PHE A 104 2.88 4.94 12.84
C PHE A 104 2.87 4.05 14.09
N LYS A 105 3.60 4.42 15.14
CA LYS A 105 3.58 3.71 16.43
C LYS A 105 2.20 3.76 17.08
N ASN A 106 1.58 4.94 17.13
CA ASN A 106 0.25 5.11 17.73
C ASN A 106 -0.79 4.22 17.04
N MET A 107 -0.75 4.18 15.71
CA MET A 107 -1.64 3.32 14.92
C MET A 107 -1.43 1.83 15.20
N ILE A 108 -0.17 1.39 15.30
CA ILE A 108 0.16 -0.04 15.42
C ILE A 108 -0.09 -0.57 16.84
N ILE A 109 0.25 0.22 17.87
CA ILE A 109 0.18 -0.16 19.29
C ILE A 109 -1.20 0.15 19.88
N TYR A 110 -1.69 1.37 19.68
CA TYR A 110 -2.90 1.88 20.36
C TYR A 110 -4.14 1.86 19.47
N ASN A 111 -3.98 1.56 18.17
CA ASN A 111 -5.06 1.65 17.19
C ASN A 111 -5.66 3.06 17.12
N GLU A 112 -4.81 4.07 17.33
CA GLU A 112 -5.14 5.50 17.22
C GLU A 112 -4.71 6.02 15.85
N TYR A 113 -5.67 6.52 15.08
CA TYR A 113 -5.46 6.94 13.69
C TYR A 113 -5.47 8.47 13.58
N PRO A 114 -4.65 9.05 12.67
CA PRO A 114 -4.58 10.49 12.48
C PRO A 114 -5.85 11.03 11.83
N GLU A 115 -6.25 12.25 12.21
CA GLU A 115 -7.40 12.97 11.62
C GLU A 115 -6.97 14.11 10.69
N VAL A 116 -5.71 14.51 10.80
CA VAL A 116 -5.18 15.71 10.14
C VAL A 116 -4.45 15.34 8.84
N LEU A 117 -4.71 16.10 7.78
CA LEU A 117 -4.07 16.03 6.48
C LEU A 117 -3.22 17.27 6.24
N ALA A 118 -1.96 17.07 5.87
CA ALA A 118 -1.11 18.13 5.36
C ALA A 118 -1.35 18.33 3.86
N ASN A 119 -1.72 19.55 3.45
CA ASN A 119 -1.83 19.92 2.04
C ASN A 119 -1.15 21.28 1.77
N ARG A 120 -1.09 21.67 0.50
CA ARG A 120 -0.68 23.02 0.11
C ARG A 120 -1.64 24.02 0.77
N GLY A 121 -1.09 24.88 1.62
CA GLY A 121 -1.87 25.91 2.32
C GLY A 121 -2.17 25.62 3.80
N GLY A 122 -1.82 24.44 4.33
CA GLY A 122 -1.94 24.17 5.76
C GLY A 122 -2.38 22.76 6.10
N TYR A 123 -2.96 22.63 7.29
CA TYR A 123 -3.49 21.38 7.82
C TYR A 123 -5.02 21.39 7.76
N PHE A 124 -5.59 20.25 7.39
CA PHE A 124 -7.01 20.10 7.14
C PHE A 124 -7.54 18.82 7.79
N VAL A 125 -8.83 18.77 8.09
CA VAL A 125 -9.53 17.60 8.62
C VAL A 125 -10.77 17.31 7.77
N ASN A 126 -11.22 16.06 7.78
CA ASN A 126 -12.48 15.69 7.16
C ASN A 126 -13.63 15.94 8.14
N ILE A 127 -14.74 16.49 7.65
CA ILE A 127 -15.97 16.66 8.43
C ILE A 127 -16.98 15.60 7.99
N ASN A 128 -17.61 14.95 8.96
CA ASN A 128 -18.79 14.14 8.73
C ASN A 128 -19.99 15.05 8.43
N GLY A 129 -20.20 15.33 7.15
CA GLY A 129 -21.25 16.25 6.69
C GLY A 129 -22.66 15.83 7.10
N LYS A 130 -22.93 14.53 7.25
CA LYS A 130 -24.22 14.04 7.73
C LYS A 130 -24.42 14.39 9.20
N LEU A 131 -23.41 14.14 10.03
CA LEU A 131 -23.45 14.45 11.46
C LEU A 131 -23.54 15.96 11.70
N LEU A 132 -22.76 16.75 10.93
CA LEU A 132 -22.84 18.21 10.94
C LEU A 132 -24.27 18.69 10.67
N ARG A 133 -24.92 18.13 9.64
CA ARG A 133 -26.29 18.49 9.27
C ARG A 133 -27.30 18.11 10.35
N GLU A 134 -27.16 16.91 10.91
CA GLU A 134 -28.03 16.38 11.96
C GLU A 134 -28.05 17.30 13.18
N TYR A 135 -26.88 17.60 13.76
CA TYR A 135 -26.81 18.47 14.94
C TYR A 135 -27.21 19.92 14.63
N ARG A 136 -26.89 20.43 13.44
CA ARG A 136 -27.35 21.76 13.03
C ARG A 136 -28.89 21.84 13.05
N GLU A 137 -29.56 20.83 12.48
CA GLU A 137 -31.02 20.76 12.45
C GLU A 137 -31.61 20.53 13.85
N GLU A 138 -30.97 19.71 14.69
CA GLU A 138 -31.36 19.48 16.09
C GLU A 138 -31.34 20.78 16.91
N TYR A 139 -30.30 21.61 16.75
CA TYR A 139 -30.22 22.92 17.38
C TYR A 139 -31.06 24.01 16.68
N SER A 140 -31.88 23.64 15.69
CA SER A 140 -32.71 24.57 14.92
C SER A 140 -31.92 25.73 14.25
N LEU A 141 -30.66 25.47 13.88
CA LEU A 141 -29.80 26.44 13.22
C LEU A 141 -29.99 26.37 11.70
N SER A 142 -30.12 27.52 11.05
CA SER A 142 -30.00 27.58 9.59
C SER A 142 -28.53 27.43 9.15
N LEU A 143 -28.30 27.15 7.86
CA LEU A 143 -26.95 27.17 7.28
C LEU A 143 -26.24 28.51 7.52
N LYS A 144 -26.99 29.62 7.57
CA LYS A 144 -26.42 30.94 7.82
C LYS A 144 -26.05 31.11 9.30
N ASP A 145 -26.91 30.68 10.21
CA ASP A 145 -26.65 30.81 11.65
C ASP A 145 -25.39 30.04 12.05
N LEU A 146 -25.24 28.80 11.58
CA LEU A 146 -24.02 28.03 11.85
C LEU A 146 -22.78 28.63 11.17
N ALA A 147 -22.93 29.19 9.98
CA ALA A 147 -21.83 29.86 9.28
C ALA A 147 -21.34 31.11 10.02
N ASP A 148 -22.27 31.92 10.54
CA ASP A 148 -21.97 33.11 11.31
C ASP A 148 -21.25 32.75 12.63
N LEU A 149 -21.72 31.69 13.32
CA LEU A 149 -21.10 31.14 14.53
C LEU A 149 -19.69 30.56 14.29
N ALA A 150 -19.49 29.90 13.14
CA ALA A 150 -18.22 29.29 12.77
C ALA A 150 -17.28 30.21 11.97
N HIS A 151 -17.65 31.49 11.80
CA HIS A 151 -16.91 32.50 11.03
C HIS A 151 -16.52 32.05 9.60
N VAL A 152 -17.43 31.34 8.94
CA VAL A 152 -17.28 30.91 7.54
C VAL A 152 -18.45 31.37 6.69
N SER A 153 -18.38 31.14 5.38
CA SER A 153 -19.50 31.45 4.51
C SER A 153 -20.62 30.39 4.63
N ARG A 154 -21.86 30.79 4.36
CA ARG A 154 -23.01 29.86 4.23
C ARG A 154 -22.73 28.76 3.21
N GLU A 155 -22.03 29.08 2.12
CA GLU A 155 -21.62 28.13 1.08
C GLU A 155 -20.62 27.11 1.63
N THR A 156 -19.73 27.52 2.53
CA THR A 156 -18.76 26.63 3.18
C THR A 156 -19.46 25.56 4.02
N ILE A 157 -20.42 25.94 4.88
CA ILE A 157 -21.21 24.97 5.66
C ILE A 157 -21.96 24.02 4.74
N TYR A 158 -22.61 24.53 3.69
CA TYR A 158 -23.26 23.69 2.69
C TYR A 158 -22.28 22.69 2.05
N ASN A 159 -21.07 23.11 1.73
CA ASN A 159 -20.06 22.24 1.15
C ASN A 159 -19.54 21.20 2.16
N TYR A 160 -19.43 21.53 3.45
CA TYR A 160 -19.12 20.56 4.50
C TYR A 160 -20.20 19.50 4.66
N GLU A 161 -21.48 19.90 4.73
CA GLU A 161 -22.60 18.95 4.84
C GLU A 161 -22.68 17.98 3.65
N ASN A 162 -22.26 18.44 2.48
CA ASN A 162 -22.22 17.63 1.26
C ASN A 162 -20.87 16.94 1.01
N GLY A 163 -19.92 17.01 1.95
CA GLY A 163 -18.61 16.34 1.84
C GLY A 163 -17.73 16.82 0.68
N LYS A 164 -17.92 18.05 0.21
CA LYS A 164 -17.23 18.58 -0.98
C LYS A 164 -15.86 19.18 -0.69
N VAL A 165 -15.63 19.62 0.54
CA VAL A 165 -14.41 20.33 0.94
C VAL A 165 -13.98 19.89 2.33
N LYS A 166 -12.68 19.99 2.60
CA LYS A 166 -12.07 19.74 3.92
C LYS A 166 -12.03 21.04 4.71
N ALA A 167 -12.12 20.96 6.03
CA ALA A 167 -11.99 22.13 6.90
C ALA A 167 -10.55 22.31 7.33
N ASN A 168 -10.14 23.54 7.64
CA ASN A 168 -8.93 23.75 8.43
C ASN A 168 -9.21 23.32 9.89
N ILE A 169 -8.16 23.15 10.69
CA ILE A 169 -8.30 22.69 12.09
C ILE A 169 -9.12 23.69 12.92
N GLU A 170 -8.85 24.99 12.81
CA GLU A 170 -9.49 26.03 13.62
C GLU A 170 -11.02 26.08 13.40
N THR A 171 -11.47 26.01 12.15
CA THR A 171 -12.90 25.96 11.79
C THR A 171 -13.55 24.68 12.28
N ALA A 172 -12.86 23.53 12.21
CA ALA A 172 -13.40 22.28 12.71
C ALA A 172 -13.63 22.34 14.22
N ILE A 173 -12.64 22.80 14.99
CA ILE A 173 -12.76 23.01 16.45
C ILE A 173 -13.92 23.95 16.76
N MET A 174 -14.05 25.07 16.03
CA MET A 174 -15.13 26.04 16.25
C MET A 174 -16.51 25.42 16.00
N LEU A 175 -16.65 24.58 14.96
CA LEU A 175 -17.90 23.87 14.70
C LEU A 175 -18.21 22.84 15.80
N GLU A 176 -17.21 22.11 16.28
CA GLU A 176 -17.36 21.14 17.36
C GLU A 176 -17.74 21.82 18.68
N ASP A 177 -17.17 22.99 18.97
CA ASP A 177 -17.51 23.80 20.15
C ASP A 177 -18.96 24.31 20.08
N VAL A 178 -19.40 24.81 18.92
CA VAL A 178 -20.77 25.30 18.70
C VAL A 178 -21.79 24.17 18.85
N LEU A 179 -21.45 22.98 18.35
CA LEU A 179 -22.35 21.82 18.36
C LEU A 179 -22.18 20.94 19.60
N ASN A 180 -21.15 21.20 20.41
CA ASN A 180 -20.73 20.41 21.57
C ASN A 180 -20.60 18.91 21.25
N THR A 181 -20.02 18.60 20.09
CA THR A 181 -19.91 17.22 19.61
C THR A 181 -18.78 17.10 18.59
N LYS A 182 -18.13 15.94 18.54
CA LYS A 182 -17.08 15.66 17.54
C LYS A 182 -17.72 15.41 16.19
N ILE A 183 -17.29 16.15 15.17
CA ILE A 183 -17.77 16.01 13.78
C ILE A 183 -16.66 15.58 12.82
N THR A 184 -15.40 15.55 13.27
CA THR A 184 -14.28 15.01 12.50
C THR A 184 -14.17 13.50 12.64
N PHE A 185 -13.44 12.87 11.73
CA PHE A 185 -13.21 11.43 11.75
C PHE A 185 -11.81 11.07 11.24
N ASP A 186 -11.35 9.92 11.71
CA ASP A 186 -10.02 9.37 11.46
C ASP A 186 -9.78 9.06 9.98
N ILE A 187 -8.51 9.16 9.57
CA ILE A 187 -8.06 8.82 8.23
C ILE A 187 -7.50 7.40 8.28
N ASP A 188 -8.24 6.45 7.73
CA ASP A 188 -7.73 5.09 7.58
C ASP A 188 -6.74 5.03 6.41
N ILE A 189 -5.44 5.01 6.74
CA ILE A 189 -4.34 4.85 5.79
C ILE A 189 -3.90 3.38 5.64
N PHE A 190 -4.59 2.46 6.32
CA PHE A 190 -4.39 1.01 6.20
C PHE A 190 -5.44 0.36 5.28
N GLU A 191 -6.28 1.14 4.61
CA GLU A 191 -7.15 0.61 3.55
C GLU A 191 -6.32 0.05 2.37
N PRO A 192 -6.70 -1.12 1.83
CA PRO A 192 -6.08 -1.66 0.63
C PRO A 192 -6.12 -0.67 -0.52
N TYR A 193 -5.01 -0.51 -1.23
CA TYR A 193 -4.97 0.38 -2.38
C TYR A 193 -5.83 -0.16 -3.52
N GLN A 194 -6.83 0.62 -3.93
CA GLN A 194 -7.66 0.34 -5.08
C GLN A 194 -7.40 1.36 -6.16
N ASN A 195 -6.87 0.92 -7.30
CA ASN A 195 -6.77 1.77 -8.47
C ASN A 195 -8.12 1.81 -9.19
N GLN A 196 -8.52 2.96 -9.70
CA GLN A 196 -9.72 3.08 -10.54
C GLN A 196 -9.45 2.62 -11.99
N GLU A 197 -8.18 2.57 -12.40
CA GLU A 197 -7.77 2.12 -13.72
C GLU A 197 -7.42 0.62 -13.71
N GLU A 198 -7.91 -0.12 -14.72
CA GLU A 198 -7.55 -1.52 -14.92
C GLU A 198 -6.04 -1.69 -15.15
N ILE A 199 -5.48 -2.77 -14.60
CA ILE A 199 -4.10 -3.17 -14.87
C ILE A 199 -3.93 -3.40 -16.38
N THR A 200 -3.23 -2.48 -17.04
CA THR A 200 -2.90 -2.60 -18.46
C THR A 200 -1.88 -3.71 -18.65
N THR A 201 -2.34 -4.84 -19.16
CA THR A 201 -1.50 -6.01 -19.45
C THR A 201 -1.19 -6.09 -20.94
N ASP A 202 0.07 -6.34 -21.30
CA ASP A 202 0.45 -6.69 -22.66
C ASP A 202 -0.23 -8.01 -23.06
N LYS A 203 -1.10 -7.97 -24.08
CA LYS A 203 -1.85 -9.14 -24.58
C LYS A 203 -0.93 -10.24 -25.13
N ASN A 204 0.32 -9.92 -25.46
CA ASN A 204 1.29 -10.90 -25.93
C ASN A 204 1.94 -11.69 -24.81
N ASN A 205 1.76 -11.28 -23.54
CA ASN A 205 2.29 -11.99 -22.39
C ASN A 205 1.60 -13.36 -22.23
N ASP A 206 2.37 -14.43 -22.05
CA ASP A 206 1.82 -15.79 -21.99
C ASP A 206 0.90 -16.00 -20.78
N LEU A 207 1.20 -15.40 -19.62
CA LEU A 207 0.27 -15.41 -18.47
C LEU A 207 -1.02 -14.63 -18.77
N ALA A 208 -0.94 -13.57 -19.57
CA ALA A 208 -2.14 -12.81 -19.95
C ALA A 208 -3.09 -13.64 -20.83
N LYS A 209 -2.55 -14.48 -21.71
CA LYS A 209 -3.34 -15.42 -22.53
C LYS A 209 -4.05 -16.46 -21.68
N LEU A 210 -3.48 -16.83 -20.53
CA LEU A 210 -4.07 -17.74 -19.55
C LEU A 210 -5.15 -17.09 -18.67
N GLY A 211 -5.44 -15.79 -18.86
CA GLY A 211 -6.47 -15.08 -18.10
C GLY A 211 -5.97 -14.27 -16.91
N PHE A 212 -4.65 -14.16 -16.72
CA PHE A 212 -4.08 -13.30 -15.67
C PHE A 212 -4.00 -11.83 -16.10
N GLY A 213 -4.27 -10.91 -15.18
CA GLY A 213 -3.76 -9.55 -15.21
C GLY A 213 -2.30 -9.56 -14.74
N VAL A 214 -1.38 -9.09 -15.58
CA VAL A 214 0.06 -9.14 -15.31
C VAL A 214 0.61 -7.75 -15.10
N VAL A 215 1.38 -7.58 -14.01
CA VAL A 215 2.15 -6.37 -13.69
C VAL A 215 3.62 -6.71 -13.83
N ASN A 216 4.30 -6.11 -14.81
CA ASN A 216 5.76 -6.19 -14.89
C ASN A 216 6.39 -5.19 -13.92
N THR A 217 7.44 -5.62 -13.22
CA THR A 217 8.15 -4.81 -12.24
C THR A 217 9.62 -4.65 -12.60
N SER A 218 10.21 -3.55 -12.16
CA SER A 218 11.58 -3.13 -12.42
C SER A 218 12.33 -2.68 -11.15
N LYS A 219 11.60 -2.32 -10.09
CA LYS A 219 12.13 -1.87 -8.80
C LYS A 219 11.68 -2.79 -7.68
N THR A 220 11.63 -4.09 -7.93
CA THR A 220 11.28 -5.10 -6.92
C THR A 220 12.23 -6.28 -6.97
N PRO A 221 12.25 -7.14 -5.93
CA PRO A 221 12.99 -8.40 -5.95
C PRO A 221 12.42 -9.47 -6.90
N PHE A 222 11.36 -9.13 -7.64
CA PHE A 222 10.68 -9.98 -8.61
C PHE A 222 10.53 -9.26 -9.96
N ASP A 223 10.28 -9.98 -11.05
CA ASP A 223 10.16 -9.39 -12.38
C ASP A 223 8.69 -9.17 -12.81
N ALA A 224 7.76 -9.97 -12.26
CA ALA A 224 6.35 -9.83 -12.57
C ALA A 224 5.45 -10.32 -11.44
N LEU A 225 4.24 -9.77 -11.41
CA LEU A 225 3.10 -10.27 -10.63
C LEU A 225 1.96 -10.63 -11.56
N ALA A 226 1.17 -11.62 -11.17
CA ALA A 226 -0.05 -12.00 -11.87
C ALA A 226 -1.21 -12.21 -10.89
N LYS A 227 -2.40 -11.74 -11.24
CA LYS A 227 -3.67 -12.05 -10.54
C LYS A 227 -4.76 -12.39 -11.56
N LEU A 228 -5.71 -13.24 -11.22
CA LEU A 228 -6.83 -13.50 -12.13
C LEU A 228 -7.74 -12.28 -12.27
N LYS A 229 -8.25 -12.03 -13.48
CA LYS A 229 -9.07 -10.85 -13.78
C LYS A 229 -10.52 -10.97 -13.29
N ASP A 230 -11.12 -12.14 -13.45
CA ASP A 230 -12.58 -12.34 -13.27
C ASP A 230 -12.95 -13.10 -11.99
N THR A 231 -11.99 -13.43 -11.13
CA THR A 231 -12.26 -14.27 -9.96
C THR A 231 -12.46 -13.43 -8.70
N SER A 232 -13.67 -13.56 -8.14
CA SER A 232 -13.97 -13.12 -6.78
C SER A 232 -13.16 -13.95 -5.77
N GLN A 233 -12.01 -13.39 -5.37
CA GLN A 233 -11.39 -13.53 -4.05
C GLN A 233 -10.68 -14.84 -3.61
N ASN A 234 -10.63 -15.92 -4.38
CA ASN A 234 -10.10 -17.20 -3.83
C ASN A 234 -8.76 -17.70 -4.36
N GLU A 235 -8.12 -17.05 -5.32
CA GLU A 235 -6.80 -17.48 -5.80
C GLU A 235 -5.69 -16.51 -5.44
N SER A 236 -4.65 -17.06 -4.82
CA SER A 236 -3.46 -16.34 -4.40
C SER A 236 -2.79 -15.65 -5.60
N PRO A 237 -2.33 -14.41 -5.44
CA PRO A 237 -1.49 -13.77 -6.44
C PRO A 237 -0.25 -14.60 -6.75
N LEU A 238 0.29 -14.39 -7.94
CA LEU A 238 1.48 -15.07 -8.43
C LEU A 238 2.66 -14.10 -8.49
N ILE A 239 3.83 -14.55 -8.05
CA ILE A 239 5.09 -13.79 -8.12
C ILE A 239 6.09 -14.54 -8.99
N ALA A 240 6.59 -13.89 -10.05
CA ALA A 240 7.47 -14.52 -11.01
C ALA A 240 8.82 -13.81 -11.13
N ASN A 241 9.86 -14.61 -11.29
CA ASN A 241 11.16 -14.15 -11.76
C ASN A 241 11.51 -14.81 -13.10
N LEU A 242 12.09 -14.03 -14.00
CA LEU A 242 12.48 -14.47 -15.34
C LEU A 242 13.97 -14.79 -15.38
N GLU A 243 14.39 -15.75 -16.21
CA GLU A 243 15.81 -16.08 -16.36
C GLU A 243 16.64 -14.85 -16.79
N LYS A 244 16.19 -14.08 -17.80
CA LYS A 244 16.89 -12.89 -18.33
C LYS A 244 18.42 -13.09 -18.51
N ASN A 245 18.83 -14.26 -19.01
CA ASN A 245 20.24 -14.66 -19.16
C ASN A 245 21.06 -14.62 -17.86
N ARG A 246 20.40 -14.71 -16.70
CA ARG A 246 21.04 -14.73 -15.38
C ARG A 246 21.62 -16.11 -15.12
N ASN A 247 22.81 -16.15 -14.53
CA ASN A 247 23.42 -17.42 -14.13
C ASN A 247 22.70 -18.04 -12.91
N THR A 248 22.95 -19.32 -12.66
CA THR A 248 22.35 -20.07 -11.54
C THR A 248 22.60 -19.42 -10.18
N LYS A 249 23.77 -18.81 -9.94
CA LYS A 249 24.09 -18.16 -8.67
C LYS A 249 23.20 -16.94 -8.43
N THR A 250 22.92 -16.15 -9.46
CA THR A 250 22.01 -15.01 -9.39
C THR A 250 20.58 -15.48 -9.15
N LEU A 251 20.11 -16.51 -9.86
CA LEU A 251 18.76 -17.05 -9.66
C LEU A 251 18.54 -17.58 -8.23
N LYS A 252 19.52 -18.29 -7.67
CA LYS A 252 19.50 -18.71 -6.25
C LYS A 252 19.40 -17.53 -5.28
N LYS A 253 20.16 -16.46 -5.51
CA LYS A 253 20.04 -15.23 -4.70
C LYS A 253 18.66 -14.60 -4.81
N MET A 254 18.02 -14.68 -5.98
CA MET A 254 16.67 -14.17 -6.21
C MET A 254 15.57 -15.06 -5.63
N ALA A 255 15.85 -16.35 -5.39
CA ALA A 255 14.91 -17.26 -4.74
C ALA A 255 14.66 -16.86 -3.27
N ILE A 256 15.66 -16.29 -2.58
CA ILE A 256 15.55 -15.83 -1.19
C ILE A 256 14.43 -14.79 -1.00
N PRO A 257 14.49 -13.60 -1.66
CA PRO A 257 13.45 -12.59 -1.49
C PRO A 257 12.10 -13.03 -2.08
N LEU A 258 12.13 -13.86 -3.14
CA LEU A 258 10.92 -14.38 -3.76
C LEU A 258 10.16 -15.30 -2.80
N LYS A 259 10.87 -16.21 -2.12
CA LYS A 259 10.30 -17.09 -1.09
C LYS A 259 9.76 -16.28 0.08
N ASP A 260 10.54 -15.33 0.59
CA ASP A 260 10.16 -14.48 1.72
C ASP A 260 8.86 -13.70 1.43
N LEU A 261 8.79 -13.03 0.28
CA LEU A 261 7.58 -12.32 -0.14
C LEU A 261 6.39 -13.25 -0.31
N SER A 262 6.58 -14.41 -0.97
CA SER A 262 5.50 -15.38 -1.21
C SER A 262 4.83 -15.83 0.08
N LEU A 263 5.61 -16.02 1.15
CA LEU A 263 5.10 -16.43 2.46
C LEU A 263 4.27 -15.31 3.09
N ILE A 264 4.78 -14.08 3.06
CA ILE A 264 4.14 -12.93 3.70
C ILE A 264 2.87 -12.54 2.97
N THR A 265 2.89 -12.50 1.63
CA THR A 265 1.73 -12.11 0.82
C THR A 265 0.77 -13.28 0.52
N SER A 266 1.03 -14.48 1.05
CA SER A 266 0.27 -15.71 0.71
C SER A 266 0.08 -15.89 -0.79
N SER A 267 1.18 -15.71 -1.51
CA SER A 267 1.27 -15.80 -2.95
C SER A 267 2.01 -17.05 -3.36
N ASP A 268 1.71 -17.58 -4.54
CA ASP A 268 2.54 -18.63 -5.14
C ASP A 268 3.65 -17.98 -5.96
N SER A 269 4.84 -18.58 -5.94
CA SER A 269 6.00 -18.02 -6.61
C SER A 269 6.69 -19.04 -7.50
N PHE A 270 7.20 -18.59 -8.64
CA PHE A 270 7.90 -19.46 -9.59
C PHE A 270 8.96 -18.70 -10.40
N PHE A 271 9.84 -19.45 -11.05
CA PHE A 271 10.75 -18.95 -12.07
C PHE A 271 10.24 -19.32 -13.47
N VAL A 272 10.39 -18.43 -14.44
CA VAL A 272 10.26 -18.76 -15.87
C VAL A 272 11.64 -18.85 -16.49
N ILE A 273 12.00 -20.04 -16.97
CA ILE A 273 13.34 -20.37 -17.45
C ILE A 273 13.28 -20.82 -18.91
N ASN A 274 14.14 -20.27 -19.77
CA ASN A 274 14.25 -20.73 -21.16
C ASN A 274 15.15 -21.97 -21.27
N ASN A 275 16.18 -22.03 -20.42
CA ASN A 275 17.17 -23.08 -20.47
C ASN A 275 16.67 -24.41 -19.87
N GLU A 276 16.58 -25.42 -20.72
CA GLU A 276 16.13 -26.77 -20.36
C GLU A 276 16.99 -27.44 -19.29
N LYS A 277 18.26 -27.06 -19.16
CA LYS A 277 19.21 -27.68 -18.21
C LYS A 277 18.92 -27.39 -16.73
N PHE A 278 18.05 -26.43 -16.43
CA PHE A 278 17.67 -26.17 -15.04
C PHE A 278 16.76 -27.28 -14.51
N LYS A 279 16.94 -27.61 -13.22
CA LYS A 279 16.07 -28.52 -12.47
C LYS A 279 14.64 -27.97 -12.35
N GLU A 280 13.71 -28.81 -11.91
CA GLU A 280 12.30 -28.48 -11.64
C GLU A 280 12.10 -27.42 -10.54
N SER A 281 13.12 -27.18 -9.69
CA SER A 281 13.08 -26.15 -8.67
C SER A 281 14.45 -25.50 -8.42
N ILE A 282 14.43 -24.24 -7.96
CA ILE A 282 15.60 -23.47 -7.51
C ILE A 282 15.36 -23.04 -6.07
N ASP A 283 16.11 -23.63 -5.14
CA ASP A 283 16.03 -23.37 -3.69
C ASP A 283 14.57 -23.45 -3.14
N GLY A 284 13.81 -24.42 -3.65
CA GLY A 284 12.41 -24.68 -3.28
C GLY A 284 11.38 -23.81 -3.98
N ILE A 285 11.79 -22.97 -4.94
CA ILE A 285 10.88 -22.26 -5.84
C ILE A 285 10.71 -23.05 -7.13
N PRO A 286 9.47 -23.38 -7.54
CA PRO A 286 9.16 -24.01 -8.83
C PRO A 286 9.82 -23.31 -10.01
N VAL A 287 10.36 -24.10 -10.95
CA VAL A 287 10.82 -23.64 -12.25
C VAL A 287 9.80 -24.08 -13.28
N ILE A 288 9.24 -23.13 -14.02
CA ILE A 288 8.42 -23.38 -15.20
C ILE A 288 9.25 -23.04 -16.43
N LYS A 289 9.31 -23.96 -17.40
CA LYS A 289 9.95 -23.68 -18.68
C LYS A 289 9.07 -22.77 -19.52
N SER A 290 9.69 -21.91 -20.31
CA SER A 290 8.94 -20.96 -21.16
C SER A 290 8.05 -21.64 -22.19
N TRP A 291 8.33 -22.89 -22.59
CA TRP A 291 7.45 -23.66 -23.47
C TRP A 291 6.25 -24.25 -22.72
N GLU A 292 6.44 -24.72 -21.48
CA GLU A 292 5.35 -25.23 -20.62
C GLU A 292 4.31 -24.14 -20.34
N LEU A 293 4.77 -22.91 -20.09
CA LEU A 293 3.88 -21.76 -19.91
C LEU A 293 3.02 -21.47 -21.17
N LYS A 294 3.52 -21.79 -22.36
CA LYS A 294 2.80 -21.57 -23.63
C LYS A 294 1.86 -22.70 -24.00
N GLU A 295 2.12 -23.90 -23.48
CA GLU A 295 1.31 -25.10 -23.73
C GLU A 295 0.17 -25.25 -22.73
N ALA A 296 0.22 -24.57 -21.58
CA ALA A 296 -0.89 -24.57 -20.62
C ALA A 296 -2.19 -24.06 -21.27
N ASP A 297 -3.29 -24.79 -21.08
CA ASP A 297 -4.57 -24.47 -21.71
C ASP A 297 -5.27 -23.31 -21.01
N ASN A 298 -5.15 -23.25 -19.68
CA ASN A 298 -5.86 -22.29 -18.83
C ASN A 298 -5.12 -21.99 -17.51
N SER A 299 -5.59 -20.98 -16.79
CA SER A 299 -5.02 -20.57 -15.50
C SER A 299 -5.01 -21.67 -14.44
N SER A 300 -6.06 -22.49 -14.33
CA SER A 300 -6.18 -23.52 -13.31
C SER A 300 -5.14 -24.63 -13.50
N GLU A 301 -4.92 -25.05 -14.75
CA GLU A 301 -3.87 -26.01 -15.09
C GLU A 301 -2.48 -25.45 -14.76
N PHE A 302 -2.22 -24.20 -15.14
CA PHE A 302 -0.95 -23.54 -14.85
C PHE A 302 -0.68 -23.44 -13.34
N ILE A 303 -1.68 -23.05 -12.55
CA ILE A 303 -1.55 -22.95 -11.09
C ILE A 303 -1.31 -24.33 -10.46
N LYS A 304 -1.98 -25.36 -10.96
CA LYS A 304 -1.75 -26.75 -10.52
C LYS A 304 -0.30 -27.17 -10.77
N MET A 305 0.24 -26.90 -11.96
CA MET A 305 1.64 -27.19 -12.28
C MET A 305 2.62 -26.48 -11.34
N VAL A 306 2.37 -25.20 -11.02
CA VAL A 306 3.21 -24.45 -10.06
C VAL A 306 3.15 -25.09 -8.67
N LYS A 307 1.98 -25.54 -8.21
CA LYS A 307 1.80 -26.16 -6.89
C LYS A 307 2.47 -27.53 -6.79
N GLU A 308 2.32 -28.39 -7.78
CA GLU A 308 2.91 -29.74 -7.78
C GLU A 308 4.45 -29.69 -7.66
N ARG A 309 5.10 -28.72 -8.31
CA ARG A 309 6.56 -28.53 -8.24
C ARG A 309 7.05 -27.86 -6.95
N LYS A 310 6.15 -27.26 -6.18
CA LYS A 310 6.47 -26.67 -4.87
C LYS A 310 6.68 -27.76 -3.81
N ASP A 311 6.00 -28.88 -3.98
CA ASP A 311 6.02 -30.04 -3.07
C ASP A 311 7.12 -31.08 -3.43
N THR A 312 7.99 -30.77 -4.41
CA THR A 312 9.10 -31.63 -4.89
C THR A 312 10.47 -31.08 -4.49
#